data_AF-A0A9W6QK90-F1
#
_entry.id   AF-A0A9W6QK90-F1
#
_cell.length_a   1.000
_cell.length_b   1.000
_cell.length_c   1.000
_cell.angle_alpha   90.00
_cell.angle_beta   90.00
_cell.angle_gamma   90.00
#
_symmetry.space_group_name_H-M   'P 1'
#
loop_
_entity.id
_entity.type
_entity.pdbx_description
1 polymer ?
#
loop_
_entity_poly.entity_id
_entity_poly.type
_entity_poly.pdbx_seq_one_letter_code
_entity_poly.pdbx_strand_id
1 'polypeptide(L)'
;MKIRDLLVGAQPKSVGGVEDGYLLEEDSLQEVELVDVWVDTTWASVALLVDLRGALQLDEGNVGVVLLSGIRDLNWRFPGEQWVPMARTIIDSSFEVGTSITASVGMTAGGGTIGLRARRCSIWTGDIPGMSEAPPNYVEDPRDAVDRETPAWDSEFVPLRWAVAVALTDPAPTAGRVPSE
;
A
#
# COMPACT_ATOMS: atom_id res chain seq x y z
N MET A 1 -2.57 -14.85 9.91
CA MET A 1 -2.23 -15.24 8.51
C MET A 1 -0.81 -14.78 8.21
N LYS A 2 -0.26 -15.01 7.02
CA LYS A 2 0.94 -14.31 6.55
C LYS A 2 0.57 -13.10 5.71
N ILE A 3 1.40 -12.05 5.70
CA ILE A 3 1.15 -10.85 4.88
C ILE A 3 1.00 -11.24 3.41
N ARG A 4 1.88 -12.11 2.90
CA ARG A 4 1.83 -12.57 1.51
C ARG A 4 0.54 -13.27 1.09
N ASP A 5 -0.24 -13.80 2.04
CA ASP A 5 -1.52 -14.44 1.72
C ASP A 5 -2.51 -13.41 1.13
N LEU A 6 -2.37 -12.12 1.47
CA LEU A 6 -3.15 -11.03 0.88
C LEU A 6 -2.87 -10.85 -0.62
N LEU A 7 -1.63 -11.11 -1.05
CA LEU A 7 -1.19 -10.95 -2.44
C LEU A 7 -1.86 -11.97 -3.38
N VAL A 8 -2.14 -13.17 -2.87
CA VAL A 8 -2.78 -14.25 -3.62
C VAL A 8 -4.31 -14.27 -3.48
N GLY A 9 -4.88 -13.19 -2.92
CA GLY A 9 -6.32 -12.95 -2.93
C GLY A 9 -7.06 -13.37 -1.66
N ALA A 10 -6.37 -13.60 -0.54
CA ALA A 10 -7.04 -13.71 0.76
C ALA A 10 -7.91 -12.47 0.98
N GLN A 11 -9.23 -12.69 1.18
CA GLN A 11 -10.17 -11.58 1.28
C GLN A 11 -10.19 -11.05 2.70
N PRO A 12 -10.20 -9.72 2.93
CA PRO A 12 -10.27 -9.16 4.28
C PRO A 12 -11.43 -9.71 5.11
N LYS A 13 -12.62 -9.90 4.49
CA LYS A 13 -13.79 -10.51 5.14
C LYS A 13 -13.52 -11.90 5.72
N SER A 14 -12.59 -12.65 5.11
CA SER A 14 -12.23 -14.00 5.57
C SER A 14 -11.20 -14.02 6.69
N VAL A 15 -10.59 -12.88 7.02
CA VAL A 15 -9.50 -12.78 8.00
C VAL A 15 -9.83 -11.85 9.18
N GLY A 16 -10.98 -11.17 9.16
CA GLY A 16 -11.42 -10.24 10.20
C GLY A 16 -11.06 -8.78 9.88
N GLY A 17 -11.67 -7.84 10.60
CA GLY A 17 -11.47 -6.39 10.44
C GLY A 17 -12.65 -5.63 9.85
N VAL A 18 -12.57 -4.30 9.87
CA VAL A 18 -13.64 -3.37 9.48
C VAL A 18 -13.31 -2.65 8.17
N GLU A 19 -14.31 -2.49 7.30
CA GLU A 19 -14.18 -1.69 6.08
C GLU A 19 -14.13 -0.20 6.43
N ASP A 20 -13.06 0.49 6.02
CA ASP A 20 -12.79 1.87 6.40
C ASP A 20 -12.31 2.71 5.21
N GLY A 21 -13.19 3.58 4.71
CA GLY A 21 -12.89 4.47 3.60
C GLY A 21 -11.78 5.50 3.90
N TYR A 22 -11.51 5.82 5.17
CA TYR A 22 -10.47 6.78 5.56
C TYR A 22 -9.07 6.39 5.05
N LEU A 23 -8.83 5.09 4.84
CA LEU A 23 -7.56 4.57 4.30
C LEU A 23 -7.27 5.02 2.87
N LEU A 24 -8.27 5.53 2.14
CA LEU A 24 -8.13 6.02 0.76
C LEU A 24 -8.14 7.55 0.67
N GLU A 25 -8.20 8.26 1.81
CA GLU A 25 -8.15 9.72 1.82
C GLU A 25 -6.76 10.23 1.44
N GLU A 26 -6.74 11.49 0.99
CA GLU A 26 -5.49 12.21 0.72
C GLU A 26 -4.63 12.24 1.99
N ASP A 27 -3.34 11.97 1.82
CA ASP A 27 -2.33 11.91 2.88
C ASP A 27 -2.62 10.90 4.01
N SER A 28 -3.51 9.93 3.77
CA SER A 28 -3.75 8.81 4.69
C SER A 28 -2.49 7.98 4.99
N LEU A 29 -1.49 7.98 4.12
CA LEU A 29 -0.20 7.30 4.35
C LEU A 29 0.91 8.27 4.81
N GLN A 30 0.58 9.46 5.31
CA GLN A 30 1.60 10.39 5.77
C GLN A 30 2.31 9.88 7.03
N GLU A 31 3.64 10.03 7.03
CA GLU A 31 4.58 9.57 8.07
C GLU A 31 4.71 8.04 8.21
N VAL A 32 4.08 7.26 7.32
CA VAL A 32 4.35 5.81 7.26
C VAL A 32 5.68 5.57 6.53
N GLU A 33 6.36 4.48 6.88
CA GLU A 33 7.61 4.11 6.21
C GLU A 33 7.34 3.08 5.11
N LEU A 34 7.80 3.31 3.87
CA LEU A 34 7.82 2.28 2.84
C LEU A 34 8.97 1.31 3.09
N VAL A 35 8.63 0.06 3.42
CA VAL A 35 9.58 -0.98 3.81
C VAL A 35 9.99 -1.84 2.62
N ASP A 36 9.03 -2.33 1.85
CA ASP A 36 9.29 -3.22 0.72
C ASP A 36 8.22 -3.07 -0.37
N VAL A 37 8.56 -3.48 -1.59
CA VAL A 37 7.68 -3.44 -2.76
C VAL A 37 7.71 -4.79 -3.47
N TRP A 38 6.55 -5.41 -3.61
CA TRP A 38 6.37 -6.64 -4.37
C TRP A 38 5.76 -6.34 -5.74
N VAL A 39 6.47 -6.68 -6.82
CA VAL A 39 5.95 -6.56 -8.19
C VAL A 39 5.66 -7.95 -8.75
N ASP A 40 4.39 -8.23 -9.02
CA ASP A 40 3.96 -9.46 -9.68
C ASP A 40 3.55 -9.15 -11.12
N THR A 41 4.43 -9.56 -12.05
CA THR A 41 4.23 -9.36 -13.48
C THR A 41 3.23 -10.33 -14.08
N THR A 42 2.99 -11.48 -13.45
CA THR A 42 2.06 -12.50 -13.93
C THR A 42 0.62 -12.05 -13.72
N TRP A 43 0.35 -11.43 -12.57
CA TRP A 43 -0.99 -10.94 -12.21
C TRP A 43 -1.17 -9.43 -12.41
N ALA A 44 -0.14 -8.76 -12.93
CA ALA A 44 -0.11 -7.31 -13.11
C ALA A 44 -0.53 -6.59 -11.82
N SER A 45 0.19 -6.86 -10.73
CA SER A 45 -0.05 -6.24 -9.43
C SER A 45 1.24 -5.72 -8.79
N VAL A 46 1.09 -4.66 -8.02
CA VAL A 46 2.15 -4.08 -7.18
C VAL A 46 1.60 -4.00 -5.76
N ALA A 47 2.38 -4.48 -4.79
CA ALA A 47 2.07 -4.30 -3.38
C ALA A 47 3.16 -3.48 -2.69
N LEU A 48 2.74 -2.54 -1.86
CA LEU A 48 3.61 -1.76 -0.97
C LEU A 48 3.41 -2.30 0.44
N LEU A 49 4.51 -2.62 1.12
CA LEU A 49 4.54 -2.95 2.53
C LEU A 49 5.02 -1.74 3.29
N VAL A 50 4.25 -1.30 4.28
CA VAL A 50 4.56 -0.11 5.07
C VAL A 50 4.61 -0.40 6.56
N ASP A 51 5.50 0.28 7.27
CA ASP A 51 5.52 0.34 8.73
C ASP A 51 4.64 1.50 9.21
N LEU A 52 3.74 1.21 10.15
CA LEU A 52 2.79 2.19 10.68
C LEU A 52 3.20 2.75 12.05
N ARG A 53 4.31 2.30 12.64
CA ARG A 53 4.72 2.74 13.98
C ARG A 53 5.08 4.22 14.09
N GLY A 54 5.36 4.86 12.95
CA GLY A 54 5.55 6.31 12.84
C GLY A 54 4.35 7.07 12.26
N ALA A 55 3.26 6.39 11.91
CA ALA A 55 2.14 6.99 11.21
C ALA A 55 1.38 7.99 12.09
N LEU A 56 1.03 9.16 11.53
CA LEU A 56 0.16 10.11 12.22
C LEU A 56 -1.33 9.86 12.02
N GLN A 57 -1.70 9.43 10.81
CA GLN A 57 -3.11 9.29 10.41
C GLN A 57 -3.66 7.88 10.68
N LEU A 58 -2.77 6.88 10.76
CA LEU A 58 -3.12 5.48 10.94
C LEU A 58 -2.53 4.96 12.25
N ASP A 59 -3.20 5.22 13.36
CA ASP A 59 -2.76 4.82 14.71
C ASP A 59 -3.22 3.41 15.13
N GLU A 60 -3.90 2.69 14.23
CA GLU A 60 -4.36 1.31 14.46
C GLU A 60 -3.53 0.29 13.67
N GLY A 61 -2.61 -0.35 14.39
CA GLY A 61 -1.74 -1.41 13.89
C GLY A 61 -0.28 -0.95 13.78
N ASN A 62 0.61 -1.88 13.48
CA ASN A 62 2.04 -1.60 13.26
C ASN A 62 2.48 -1.84 11.80
N VAL A 63 1.62 -2.37 10.95
CA VAL A 63 1.93 -2.65 9.54
C VAL A 63 0.76 -2.35 8.63
N GLY A 64 1.06 -1.87 7.43
CA GLY A 64 0.11 -1.64 6.36
C GLY A 64 0.50 -2.32 5.06
N VAL A 65 -0.50 -2.65 4.24
CA VAL A 65 -0.31 -3.22 2.90
C VAL A 65 -1.18 -2.48 1.92
N VAL A 66 -0.60 -1.98 0.82
CA VAL A 66 -1.33 -1.38 -0.30
C VAL A 66 -1.14 -2.25 -1.53
N LEU A 67 -2.19 -2.96 -1.96
CA LEU A 67 -2.18 -3.78 -3.16
C LEU A 67 -2.93 -3.08 -4.30
N LEU A 68 -2.23 -2.85 -5.40
CA LEU A 68 -2.82 -2.39 -6.64
C LEU A 68 -2.82 -3.53 -7.66
N SER A 69 -3.97 -3.80 -8.28
CA SER A 69 -4.15 -4.89 -9.24
C SER A 69 -4.67 -4.40 -10.59
N GLY A 70 -4.29 -5.12 -11.65
CA GLY A 70 -4.58 -4.70 -13.02
C GLY A 70 -3.79 -3.46 -13.41
N ILE A 71 -2.52 -3.44 -13.05
CA ILE A 71 -1.57 -2.35 -13.31
C ILE A 71 -1.52 -2.04 -14.80
N ARG A 72 -1.57 -0.75 -15.11
CA ARG A 72 -1.43 -0.20 -16.46
C ARG A 72 -0.14 0.57 -16.61
N ASP A 73 0.20 1.33 -15.57
CA ASP A 73 1.40 2.14 -15.51
C ASP A 73 2.01 2.02 -14.11
N LEU A 74 3.34 1.86 -14.07
CA LEU A 74 4.17 1.95 -12.85
C LEU A 74 5.36 2.84 -13.20
N ASN A 75 5.54 3.92 -12.45
CA ASN A 75 6.68 4.81 -12.57
C ASN A 75 7.28 5.01 -11.18
N TRP A 76 8.54 4.61 -11.01
CA TRP A 76 9.30 4.86 -9.79
C TRP A 76 10.52 5.70 -10.12
N ARG A 77 10.67 6.83 -9.46
CA ARG A 77 11.84 7.71 -9.58
C ARG A 77 12.53 7.85 -8.24
N PHE A 78 13.78 7.41 -8.16
CA PHE A 78 14.65 7.68 -7.03
C PHE A 78 15.44 8.98 -7.26
N PRO A 79 15.55 9.89 -6.28
CA PRO A 79 16.10 11.21 -6.48
C PRO A 79 17.62 11.30 -6.26
N GLY A 80 18.35 10.19 -6.05
CA GLY A 80 19.80 10.29 -5.84
C GLY A 80 20.59 8.98 -5.81
N GLU A 81 21.91 9.14 -5.71
CA GLU A 81 22.92 8.07 -5.68
C GLU A 81 23.13 7.45 -4.28
N GLN A 82 22.22 7.67 -3.33
CA GLN A 82 22.38 7.17 -1.96
C GLN A 82 21.89 5.73 -1.84
N TRP A 83 22.86 4.82 -1.64
CA TRP A 83 22.67 3.37 -1.51
C TRP A 83 22.73 2.88 -0.05
N VAL A 84 22.62 3.77 0.94
CA VAL A 84 22.65 3.39 2.36
C VAL A 84 21.25 3.06 2.88
N PRO A 85 21.10 2.08 3.81
CA PRO A 85 19.83 1.82 4.48
C PRO A 85 19.32 3.08 5.19
N MET A 86 18.04 3.40 4.99
CA MET A 86 17.35 4.48 5.67
C MET A 86 15.85 4.31 5.57
N ALA A 87 15.13 4.87 6.52
CA ALA A 87 13.68 4.97 6.48
C ALA A 87 13.24 5.74 5.22
N ARG A 88 12.30 5.17 4.46
CA ARG A 88 11.67 5.82 3.31
C ARG A 88 10.29 6.33 3.71
N THR A 89 10.29 7.38 4.52
CA THR A 89 9.07 7.96 5.06
C THR A 89 8.27 8.66 3.97
N ILE A 90 7.01 8.27 3.84
CA ILE A 90 6.00 8.87 2.96
C ILE A 90 5.57 10.21 3.55
N ILE A 91 5.57 11.25 2.72
CA ILE A 91 5.14 12.60 3.10
C ILE A 91 3.92 13.10 2.34
N ASP A 92 3.64 12.49 1.20
CA ASP A 92 2.42 12.73 0.43
C ASP A 92 1.88 11.41 -0.12
N SER A 93 0.55 11.27 -0.12
CA SER A 93 -0.11 10.14 -0.75
C SER A 93 -1.47 10.53 -1.31
N SER A 94 -1.81 10.05 -2.50
CA SER A 94 -3.13 10.30 -3.09
C SER A 94 -3.69 9.05 -3.78
N PHE A 95 -5.01 8.88 -3.68
CA PHE A 95 -5.76 7.80 -4.31
C PHE A 95 -6.97 8.37 -5.03
N GLU A 96 -6.85 8.56 -6.35
CA GLU A 96 -7.95 9.07 -7.17
C GLU A 96 -8.70 7.92 -7.85
N VAL A 97 -10.00 7.83 -7.61
CA VAL A 97 -10.86 6.79 -8.20
C VAL A 97 -11.66 7.37 -9.36
N GLY A 98 -11.31 6.95 -10.59
CA GLY A 98 -12.05 7.27 -11.82
C GLY A 98 -12.26 6.01 -12.66
N THR A 99 -12.18 6.14 -13.99
CA THR A 99 -12.18 4.98 -14.93
C THR A 99 -10.93 4.09 -14.79
N SER A 100 -9.93 4.60 -14.06
CA SER A 100 -8.81 3.87 -13.47
C SER A 100 -8.59 4.41 -12.06
N ILE A 101 -7.89 3.66 -11.22
CA ILE A 101 -7.34 4.20 -9.97
C ILE A 101 -5.96 4.75 -10.27
N THR A 102 -5.73 6.01 -9.92
CA THR A 102 -4.41 6.63 -9.92
C THR A 102 -3.94 6.72 -8.47
N ALA A 103 -2.76 6.19 -8.18
CA ALA A 103 -2.14 6.32 -6.86
C ALA A 103 -0.78 7.00 -7.00
N SER A 104 -0.48 7.92 -6.09
CA SER A 104 0.83 8.56 -5.98
C SER A 104 1.29 8.47 -4.54
N VAL A 105 2.59 8.22 -4.36
CA VAL A 105 3.26 8.24 -3.07
C VAL A 105 4.58 8.97 -3.24
N GLY A 106 4.77 10.05 -2.49
CA GLY A 106 6.01 10.80 -2.40
C GLY A 106 6.71 10.55 -1.07
N MET A 107 8.02 10.34 -1.15
CA MET A 107 8.86 10.00 -0.01
C MET A 107 9.96 11.03 0.18
N THR A 108 10.31 11.26 1.44
CA THR A 108 11.49 12.04 1.83
C THR A 108 12.79 11.30 1.50
N ALA A 109 13.90 12.02 1.67
CA ALA A 109 15.26 11.49 1.81
C ALA A 109 15.53 10.27 0.90
N GLY A 110 15.81 10.52 -0.38
CA GLY A 110 16.25 9.47 -1.30
C GLY A 110 15.20 8.42 -1.69
N GLY A 111 13.95 8.47 -1.17
CA GLY A 111 12.88 7.54 -1.55
C GLY A 111 12.19 7.90 -2.86
N GLY A 112 12.06 9.20 -3.14
CA GLY A 112 11.54 9.70 -4.42
C GLY A 112 10.04 9.54 -4.56
N THR A 113 9.57 9.22 -5.76
CA THR A 113 8.12 9.11 -6.03
C THR A 113 7.76 7.82 -6.72
N ILE A 114 6.64 7.24 -6.29
CA ILE A 114 5.97 6.11 -6.93
C ILE A 114 4.64 6.62 -7.48
N GLY A 115 4.46 6.52 -8.78
CA GLY A 115 3.20 6.78 -9.47
C GLY A 115 2.67 5.50 -10.10
N LEU A 116 1.39 5.23 -9.90
CA LEU A 116 0.74 3.97 -10.28
C LEU A 116 -0.62 4.24 -10.92
N ARG A 117 -0.97 3.40 -11.90
CA ARG A 117 -2.32 3.34 -12.46
C ARG A 117 -2.83 1.91 -12.47
N ALA A 118 -4.00 1.66 -11.89
CA ALA A 118 -4.53 0.32 -11.67
C ALA A 118 -6.05 0.24 -11.87
N ARG A 119 -6.61 -0.96 -11.78
CA ARG A 119 -8.06 -1.21 -11.80
C ARG A 119 -8.65 -1.36 -10.41
N ARG A 120 -7.87 -1.80 -9.46
CA ARG A 120 -8.27 -2.03 -8.07
C ARG A 120 -7.14 -1.59 -7.15
N CYS A 121 -7.50 -0.96 -6.04
CA CYS A 121 -6.62 -0.69 -4.91
C CYS A 121 -7.24 -1.34 -3.67
N SER A 122 -6.43 -1.98 -2.85
CA SER A 122 -6.87 -2.57 -1.60
C SER A 122 -5.84 -2.24 -0.54
N ILE A 123 -6.28 -1.68 0.57
CA ILE A 123 -5.43 -1.26 1.67
C ILE A 123 -5.82 -2.07 2.91
N TRP A 124 -4.84 -2.56 3.65
CA TRP A 124 -5.03 -3.20 4.94
C TRP A 124 -4.11 -2.57 5.96
N THR A 125 -4.60 -2.42 7.18
CA THR A 125 -3.76 -2.18 8.36
C THR A 125 -3.90 -3.36 9.32
N GLY A 126 -2.89 -3.60 10.13
CA GLY A 126 -2.95 -4.62 11.15
C GLY A 126 -1.67 -4.74 11.97
N ASP A 127 -1.60 -5.83 12.73
CA ASP A 127 -0.50 -6.10 13.63
C ASP A 127 0.35 -7.30 13.17
N ILE A 128 1.65 -7.15 13.31
CA ILE A 128 2.61 -8.24 13.47
C ILE A 128 2.86 -8.42 14.97
N PRO A 129 2.45 -9.54 15.58
CA PRO A 129 2.64 -9.77 17.00
C PRO A 129 4.12 -9.78 17.39
N GLY A 130 4.44 -9.12 18.51
CA GLY A 130 5.78 -9.13 19.11
C GLY A 130 6.76 -8.14 18.51
N MET A 131 6.34 -7.27 17.58
CA MET A 131 7.14 -6.12 17.16
C MET A 131 7.22 -5.08 18.27
N SER A 132 8.36 -4.40 18.35
CA SER A 132 8.53 -3.24 19.23
C SER A 132 7.68 -2.05 18.78
N GLU A 133 7.34 -1.15 19.72
CA GLU A 133 6.58 0.07 19.42
C GLU A 133 7.37 1.06 18.55
N ALA A 134 8.70 1.11 18.69
CA ALA A 134 9.54 2.01 17.92
C ALA A 134 10.02 1.35 16.61
N PRO A 135 10.12 2.09 15.49
CA PRO A 135 10.75 1.59 14.28
C PRO A 135 12.27 1.34 14.48
N PRO A 136 12.90 0.51 13.64
CA PRO A 136 14.33 0.22 13.73
C PRO A 136 15.20 1.47 13.51
N ASN A 137 16.34 1.53 14.18
CA ASN A 137 17.32 2.59 13.98
C ASN A 137 18.35 2.20 12.90
N TYR A 138 18.13 2.62 11.66
CA TYR A 138 19.01 2.33 10.53
C TYR A 138 20.46 2.84 10.66
N VAL A 139 20.76 3.70 11.65
CA VAL A 139 22.10 4.27 11.88
C VAL A 139 22.87 3.47 12.91
N GLU A 140 22.21 3.06 14.00
CA GLU A 140 22.86 2.45 15.16
C GLU A 140 22.71 0.93 15.20
N ASP A 141 21.59 0.40 14.70
CA ASP A 141 21.30 -1.02 14.79
C ASP A 141 22.09 -1.83 13.76
N PRO A 142 22.58 -3.02 14.13
CA PRO A 142 23.13 -3.95 13.15
C PRO A 142 22.00 -4.44 12.23
N ARG A 143 22.37 -4.81 11.00
CA ARG A 143 21.41 -5.21 9.97
C ARG A 143 20.45 -6.32 10.41
N ASP A 144 20.92 -7.30 11.17
CA ASP A 144 20.06 -8.40 11.63
C ASP A 144 19.04 -7.97 12.70
N ALA A 145 19.32 -6.90 13.44
CA ALA A 145 18.36 -6.27 14.33
C ALA A 145 17.31 -5.48 13.53
N VAL A 146 17.75 -4.71 12.53
CA VAL A 146 16.84 -4.04 11.58
C VAL A 146 15.92 -5.07 10.91
N ASP A 147 16.48 -6.10 10.27
CA ASP A 147 15.73 -7.12 9.54
C ASP A 147 14.69 -7.85 10.44
N ARG A 148 14.93 -7.96 11.75
CA ARG A 148 14.01 -8.59 12.71
C ARG A 148 12.87 -7.69 13.13
N GLU A 149 13.15 -6.39 13.25
CA GLU A 149 12.18 -5.36 13.62
C GLU A 149 11.46 -4.76 12.42
N THR A 150 11.80 -5.16 11.20
CA THR A 150 11.17 -4.67 9.97
C THR A 150 10.06 -5.61 9.49
N PRO A 151 8.86 -5.10 9.12
CA PRO A 151 7.82 -5.92 8.49
C PRO A 151 8.34 -6.64 7.24
N ALA A 152 7.99 -7.92 7.09
CA ALA A 152 8.34 -8.71 5.92
C ALA A 152 7.11 -9.44 5.37
N TRP A 153 7.12 -9.79 4.08
CA TRP A 153 6.00 -10.52 3.46
C TRP A 153 5.68 -11.88 4.12
N ASP A 154 6.66 -12.48 4.81
CA ASP A 154 6.51 -13.72 5.58
C ASP A 154 6.19 -13.51 7.07
N SER A 155 6.01 -12.26 7.51
CA SER A 155 5.56 -11.94 8.86
C SER A 155 4.13 -12.43 9.10
N GLU A 156 3.84 -12.79 10.35
CA GLU A 156 2.47 -13.01 10.77
C GLU A 156 1.68 -11.71 10.74
N PHE A 157 0.41 -11.80 10.39
CA PHE A 157 -0.46 -10.64 10.24
C PHE A 157 -1.82 -10.89 10.87
N VAL A 158 -2.25 -9.94 11.68
CA VAL A 158 -3.57 -9.85 12.30
C VAL A 158 -4.24 -8.59 11.73
N PRO A 159 -5.19 -8.72 10.80
CA PRO A 159 -5.83 -7.57 10.18
C PRO A 159 -6.73 -6.82 11.16
N LEU A 160 -6.75 -5.50 11.05
CA LEU A 160 -7.58 -4.61 11.86
C LEU A 160 -8.59 -3.86 10.99
N ARG A 161 -8.10 -3.13 9.99
CA ARG A 161 -8.93 -2.37 9.05
C ARG A 161 -8.56 -2.66 7.60
N TRP A 162 -9.50 -2.40 6.71
CA TRP A 162 -9.26 -2.55 5.27
C TRP A 162 -10.14 -1.62 4.44
N ALA A 163 -9.68 -1.29 3.25
CA ALA A 163 -10.45 -0.55 2.26
C ALA A 163 -10.24 -1.14 0.88
N VAL A 164 -11.25 -1.05 0.01
CA VAL A 164 -11.12 -1.45 -1.38
C VAL A 164 -11.74 -0.38 -2.27
N ALA A 165 -10.96 0.09 -3.25
CA ALA A 165 -11.46 0.87 -4.36
C ALA A 165 -11.37 0.03 -5.65
N VAL A 166 -12.39 0.18 -6.50
CA VAL A 166 -12.42 -0.41 -7.85
C VAL A 166 -12.71 0.71 -8.84
N ALA A 167 -11.98 0.72 -9.94
CA ALA A 167 -12.19 1.67 -11.02
C ALA A 167 -13.64 1.62 -11.52
N LEU A 168 -14.21 2.79 -11.78
CA LEU A 168 -15.54 2.94 -12.33
C LEU A 168 -15.55 2.28 -13.72
N THR A 169 -16.45 1.32 -13.91
CA THR A 169 -16.75 0.84 -15.26
C THR A 169 -17.45 1.96 -16.02
N ASP A 170 -17.04 2.22 -17.26
CA ASP A 170 -17.81 3.09 -18.16
C ASP A 170 -19.28 2.68 -18.10
N PRO A 171 -20.24 3.62 -17.96
CA PRO A 171 -21.62 3.28 -18.20
C PRO A 171 -21.71 2.66 -19.59
N ALA A 172 -22.34 1.49 -19.69
CA ALA A 172 -22.56 0.84 -20.98
C ALA A 172 -23.12 1.89 -21.97
N PRO A 173 -22.64 1.93 -23.23
CA PRO A 173 -23.14 2.89 -24.20
C PRO A 173 -24.67 2.75 -24.24
N THR A 174 -25.37 3.81 -23.87
CA THR A 174 -26.83 3.85 -23.87
C THR A 174 -27.26 3.45 -25.27
N ALA A 175 -27.87 2.28 -25.41
CA ALA A 175 -28.32 1.79 -26.70
C ALA A 175 -29.22 2.87 -27.29
N GLY A 176 -28.73 3.53 -28.36
CA GLY A 176 -29.45 4.59 -29.02
C GLY A 176 -30.84 4.08 -29.38
N ARG A 177 -31.87 4.69 -28.82
CA ARG A 177 -33.25 4.52 -29.30
C ARG A 177 -33.24 4.97 -30.76
N VAL A 178 -33.24 4.01 -31.67
CA VAL A 178 -33.60 4.26 -33.06
C VAL A 178 -35.08 4.68 -33.02
N PRO A 179 -35.45 5.89 -33.45
CA PRO A 179 -36.85 6.23 -33.62
C PRO A 179 -37.40 5.33 -34.73
N SER A 180 -38.44 4.55 -34.41
CA SER A 180 -39.27 3.90 -35.42
C SER A 180 -39.96 4.99 -36.25
N GLU A 181 -39.82 4.88 -37.57
CA GLU A 181 -40.51 5.70 -38.59
C GLU A 181 -42.03 5.68 -38.45
#